data_AF-A0A534WGW0-F1
#
_entry.id   AF-A0A534WGW0-F1
#
_cell.length_a   1.000
_cell.length_b   1.000
_cell.length_c   1.000
_cell.angle_alpha   90.00
_cell.angle_beta   90.00
_cell.angle_gamma   90.00
#
_symmetry.space_group_name_H-M   'P 1'
#
loop_
_entity.id
_entity.type
_entity.pdbx_description
1 polymer ?
#
loop_
_entity_poly.entity_id
_entity_poly.type
_entity_poly.pdbx_seq_one_letter_code
_entity_poly.pdbx_strand_id
1 'polypeptide(L)'
;MTTRLLFRFKDGSTRDETTVYTQRKEFHLVSNHVLQKGPTFKTAMESTIDTVNARVKVRYTDEDGKEKVIEQRLDLPADLANGLTLALLKNISPKTPKTTVSMLAISPQPRLVKLEFTRTAEEPFSTAGHERKAMHYVVKVQVPGVAGAVASLLGKTPPDSHIWILGGEAPVFVRSESALFVGGPTWRIEPVSPVWPSDSTLSATRNSKNSQRVRAQGRPASSARAPKKEPRSGK
;
A
#
# COMPACT_ATOMS: atom_id res chain seq x y z
N MET A 1 4.23 0.88 23.90
CA MET A 1 4.39 -0.22 22.93
C MET A 1 5.38 0.21 21.86
N THR A 2 6.12 -0.74 21.31
CA THR A 2 7.03 -0.49 20.19
C THR A 2 6.68 -1.46 19.06
N THR A 3 6.50 -0.95 17.85
CA THR A 3 6.22 -1.74 16.65
C THR A 3 7.26 -1.43 15.60
N ARG A 4 7.66 -2.46 14.83
CA ARG A 4 8.53 -2.30 13.67
C ARG A 4 7.90 -2.94 12.45
N LEU A 5 7.86 -2.21 11.35
CA LEU A 5 7.36 -2.66 10.06
C LEU A 5 8.47 -2.53 9.01
N LEU A 6 8.89 -3.66 8.46
CA LEU A 6 9.98 -3.74 7.49
C LEU A 6 9.48 -4.31 6.17
N PHE A 7 9.56 -3.51 5.11
CA PHE A 7 9.36 -3.96 3.74
C PHE A 7 10.71 -4.12 3.04
N ARG A 8 10.93 -5.30 2.46
CA ARG A 8 12.04 -5.60 1.55
C ARG A 8 11.49 -5.80 0.15
N PHE A 9 11.96 -5.00 -0.79
CA PHE A 9 11.52 -5.03 -2.19
C PHE A 9 12.45 -5.91 -3.02
N LYS A 10 11.94 -6.41 -4.16
CA LYS A 10 12.70 -7.31 -5.05
C LYS A 10 13.91 -6.65 -5.70
N ASP A 11 13.88 -5.33 -5.85
CA ASP A 11 14.97 -4.52 -6.40
C ASP A 11 16.04 -4.17 -5.34
N GLY A 12 15.95 -4.75 -4.13
CA GLY A 12 16.86 -4.47 -3.02
C GLY A 12 16.48 -3.25 -2.18
N SER A 13 15.42 -2.52 -2.55
CA SER A 13 14.95 -1.38 -1.75
C SER A 13 14.43 -1.82 -0.39
N THR A 14 14.44 -0.91 0.57
CA THR A 14 13.96 -1.15 1.94
C THR A 14 13.19 0.04 2.46
N ARG A 15 12.03 -0.23 3.09
CA ARG A 15 11.32 0.71 3.97
C ARG A 15 11.26 0.10 5.37
N ASP A 16 11.85 0.75 6.34
CA ASP A 16 11.90 0.31 7.73
C ASP A 16 11.28 1.38 8.61
N GLU A 17 10.23 1.04 9.34
CA GLU A 17 9.48 1.96 10.19
C GLU A 17 9.44 1.42 11.61
N THR A 18 9.90 2.22 12.58
CA THR A 18 9.79 1.93 14.01
C THR A 18 8.91 3.00 14.66
N THR A 19 7.86 2.56 15.36
CA THR A 19 6.88 3.44 16.02
C THR A 19 6.81 3.08 17.50
N VAL A 20 6.98 4.09 18.35
CA VAL A 20 6.76 4.00 19.79
C VAL A 20 5.53 4.82 20.14
N TYR A 21 4.59 4.22 20.86
CA TYR A 21 3.36 4.88 21.27
C TYR A 21 2.88 4.38 22.63
N THR A 22 2.06 5.20 23.29
CA THR A 22 1.27 4.77 24.45
C THR A 22 -0.12 4.37 23.99
N GLN A 23 -0.66 3.33 24.62
CA GLN A 23 -2.02 2.85 24.40
C GLN A 23 -2.64 2.67 25.78
N ARG A 24 -3.47 3.64 26.19
CA ARG A 24 -4.26 3.58 27.42
C ARG A 24 -5.73 3.71 27.05
N LYS A 25 -6.33 4.88 27.32
CA LYS A 25 -7.65 5.25 26.80
C LYS A 25 -7.56 5.68 25.34
N GLU A 26 -6.47 6.34 24.99
CA GLU A 26 -6.17 6.84 23.65
C GLU A 26 -4.80 6.33 23.20
N PHE A 27 -4.57 6.41 21.89
CA PHE A 27 -3.27 6.16 21.27
C PHE A 27 -2.55 7.50 21.14
N HIS A 28 -1.38 7.61 21.77
CA HIS A 28 -0.50 8.77 21.59
C HIS A 28 0.83 8.31 21.05
N LEU A 29 1.23 8.89 19.91
CA LEU A 29 2.57 8.72 19.39
C LEU A 29 3.58 9.28 20.40
N VAL A 30 4.67 8.56 20.61
CA VAL A 30 5.86 9.02 21.34
C VAL A 30 6.94 9.37 20.33
N SER A 31 7.27 8.41 19.46
CA SER A 31 8.19 8.63 18.35
C SER A 31 7.89 7.75 17.14
N ASN A 32 8.27 8.23 15.96
CA ASN A 32 8.23 7.47 14.72
C ASN A 32 9.54 7.69 13.97
N HIS A 33 10.19 6.62 13.56
CA HIS A 33 11.40 6.62 12.74
C HIS A 33 11.12 5.85 11.46
N VAL A 34 11.43 6.44 10.31
CA VAL A 34 11.23 5.81 9.00
C VAL A 34 12.48 5.98 8.16
N LEU A 35 13.03 4.87 7.66
CA LEU A 35 14.09 4.82 6.66
C LEU A 35 13.54 4.29 5.34
N GLN A 36 13.85 4.98 4.25
CA GLN A 36 13.54 4.60 2.87
C GLN A 36 14.80 4.70 2.02
N LYS A 37 15.21 3.59 1.40
CA LYS A 37 16.40 3.54 0.54
C LYS A 37 16.27 2.53 -0.59
N GLY A 38 16.94 2.80 -1.71
CA GLY A 38 17.01 1.93 -2.89
C GLY A 38 16.13 2.40 -4.05
N PRO A 39 16.20 1.70 -5.21
CA PRO A 39 15.62 2.14 -6.48
C PRO A 39 14.10 2.39 -6.50
N THR A 40 13.35 1.80 -5.58
CA THR A 40 11.90 2.01 -5.45
C THR A 40 11.56 3.45 -5.05
N PHE A 41 12.43 4.13 -4.31
CA PHE A 41 12.19 5.48 -3.81
C PHE A 41 12.87 6.50 -4.72
N LYS A 42 12.14 7.54 -5.11
CA LYS A 42 12.68 8.66 -5.92
C LYS A 42 13.90 9.30 -5.25
N THR A 43 13.84 9.37 -3.92
CA THR A 43 14.85 9.98 -3.06
C THR A 43 15.01 9.10 -1.83
N ALA A 44 16.26 8.78 -1.47
CA ALA A 44 16.55 8.17 -0.18
C ALA A 44 16.20 9.18 0.93
N MET A 45 15.48 8.71 1.95
CA MET A 45 14.98 9.56 3.02
C MET A 45 14.96 8.83 4.35
N GLU A 46 15.34 9.53 5.40
CA GLU A 46 15.22 9.09 6.79
C GLU A 46 14.52 10.19 7.58
N SER A 47 13.54 9.82 8.39
CA SER A 47 12.80 10.78 9.21
C SER A 47 12.65 10.30 10.64
N THR A 48 12.59 11.25 11.55
CA THR A 48 12.27 11.04 12.96
C THR A 48 11.28 12.09 13.41
N ILE A 49 10.20 11.63 14.04
CA ILE A 49 9.25 12.45 14.78
C ILE A 49 9.47 12.13 16.25
N ASP A 50 9.77 13.13 17.05
CA ASP A 50 9.83 13.08 18.51
C ASP A 50 8.77 14.03 19.05
N THR A 51 7.67 13.45 19.52
CA THR A 51 6.53 14.23 20.04
C THR A 51 6.80 14.82 21.41
N VAL A 52 7.67 14.19 22.21
CA VAL A 52 8.00 14.63 23.58
C VAL A 52 8.81 15.93 23.53
N ASN A 53 9.73 16.02 22.58
CA ASN A 53 10.54 17.22 22.37
C ASN A 53 10.01 18.14 21.26
N ALA A 54 8.86 17.80 20.66
CA ALA A 54 8.26 18.50 19.52
C ALA A 54 9.25 18.69 18.34
N ARG A 55 10.13 17.71 18.10
CA ARG A 55 11.16 17.78 17.04
C ARG A 55 10.84 16.85 15.89
N VAL A 56 11.09 17.35 14.69
CA VAL A 56 11.06 16.56 13.46
C VAL A 56 12.38 16.74 12.75
N LYS A 57 13.00 15.61 12.40
CA LYS A 57 14.23 15.57 11.62
C LYS A 57 13.98 14.80 10.33
N VAL A 58 14.40 15.35 9.20
CA VAL A 58 14.35 14.70 7.89
C VAL A 58 15.72 14.81 7.25
N ARG A 59 16.33 13.67 6.94
CA ARG A 59 17.52 13.54 6.12
C ARG A 59 17.09 13.03 4.75
N TYR A 60 17.56 13.63 3.68
CA TYR A 60 17.24 13.19 2.32
C TYR A 60 18.35 13.55 1.33
N THR A 61 18.39 12.86 0.20
CA THR A 61 19.28 13.19 -0.92
C THR A 61 18.56 14.08 -1.92
N ASP A 62 19.08 15.25 -2.23
CA ASP A 62 18.47 16.12 -3.25
C ASP A 62 18.75 15.66 -4.69
N GLU A 63 18.23 16.42 -5.65
CA GLU A 63 18.37 16.12 -7.09
C GLU A 63 19.83 16.17 -7.57
N ASP A 64 20.70 16.90 -6.87
CA ASP A 64 22.14 16.98 -7.15
C ASP A 64 22.92 15.82 -6.51
N GLY A 65 22.24 14.89 -5.82
CA GLY A 65 22.86 13.79 -5.10
C GLY A 65 23.46 14.18 -3.76
N LYS A 66 23.19 15.39 -3.24
CA LYS A 66 23.74 15.87 -1.97
C LYS A 66 22.82 15.52 -0.81
N GLU A 67 23.41 15.07 0.29
CA GLU A 67 22.66 14.85 1.52
C GLU A 67 22.29 16.20 2.16
N LYS A 68 21.01 16.34 2.51
CA LYS A 68 20.47 17.47 3.25
C LYS A 68 19.80 16.97 4.52
N VAL A 69 19.91 17.78 5.57
CA VAL A 69 19.26 17.54 6.85
C VAL A 69 18.44 18.75 7.22
N ILE A 70 17.19 18.52 7.56
CA ILE A 70 16.25 19.51 8.04
C ILE A 70 15.82 19.09 9.44
N GLU A 71 15.96 20.01 10.40
CA GLU A 71 15.45 19.84 11.76
C GLU A 71 14.52 21.01 12.07
N GLN A 72 13.31 20.70 12.54
CA GLN A 72 12.28 21.68 12.84
C GLN A 72 11.63 21.35 14.17
N ARG A 73 11.22 22.40 14.89
CA ARG A 73 10.23 22.27 15.94
C ARG A 73 8.86 22.60 15.37
N LEU A 74 7.91 21.70 15.55
CA LEU A 74 6.54 21.86 15.05
C LEU A 74 5.57 21.72 16.23
N ASP A 75 4.45 22.43 16.16
CA ASP A 75 3.32 22.14 17.04
C ASP A 75 2.67 20.83 16.58
N LEU A 76 2.90 19.75 17.33
CA LEU A 76 2.47 18.40 16.97
C LEU A 76 1.18 18.04 17.73
N PRO A 77 0.07 17.76 17.02
CA PRO A 77 -1.19 17.37 17.65
C PRO A 77 -1.07 16.09 18.48
N ALA A 78 -1.83 16.00 19.57
CA ALA A 78 -1.86 14.81 20.43
C ALA A 78 -2.42 13.54 19.74
N ASP A 79 -3.16 13.73 18.64
CA ASP A 79 -3.78 12.67 17.83
C ASP A 79 -2.91 12.27 16.61
N LEU A 80 -1.60 12.55 16.63
CA LEU A 80 -0.70 12.25 15.53
C LEU A 80 -0.61 10.73 15.27
N ALA A 81 -0.97 10.30 14.07
CA ALA A 81 -1.20 8.90 13.71
C ALA A 81 -0.06 8.27 12.88
N ASN A 82 1.09 8.93 12.73
CA ASN A 82 2.24 8.37 12.02
C ASN A 82 2.62 6.99 12.58
N GLY A 83 2.62 5.97 11.72
CA GLY A 83 2.89 4.59 12.11
C GLY A 83 1.78 3.90 12.91
N LEU A 84 0.65 4.57 13.17
CA LEU A 84 -0.45 4.05 14.00
C LEU A 84 -1.70 3.67 13.20
N THR A 85 -1.74 3.90 11.88
CA THR A 85 -2.94 3.63 11.05
C THR A 85 -3.53 2.25 11.27
N LEU A 86 -2.70 1.19 11.25
CA LEU A 86 -3.18 -0.18 11.46
C LEU A 86 -3.66 -0.44 12.90
N ALA A 87 -3.00 0.18 13.89
CA ALA A 87 -3.41 0.06 15.29
C ALA A 87 -4.77 0.75 15.50
N LEU A 88 -4.96 1.95 14.95
CA LEU A 88 -6.21 2.70 15.03
C LEU A 88 -7.36 1.95 14.36
N LEU A 89 -7.20 1.51 13.10
CA LEU A 89 -8.27 0.81 12.36
C LEU A 89 -8.75 -0.48 13.04
N LYS A 90 -7.87 -1.17 13.77
CA LYS A 90 -8.22 -2.35 14.58
C LYS A 90 -9.01 -2.01 15.84
N ASN A 91 -8.99 -0.76 16.29
CA ASN A 91 -9.60 -0.31 17.55
C ASN A 91 -10.74 0.70 17.35
N ILE A 92 -11.09 1.03 16.11
CA ILE A 92 -12.29 1.82 15.81
C ILE A 92 -13.52 0.94 16.06
N SER A 93 -14.44 1.45 16.88
CA SER A 93 -15.73 0.80 17.10
C SER A 93 -16.45 0.60 15.76
N PRO A 94 -17.03 -0.58 15.48
CA PRO A 94 -17.83 -0.80 14.28
C PRO A 94 -19.02 0.16 14.13
N LYS A 95 -19.46 0.78 15.24
CA LYS A 95 -20.54 1.77 15.27
C LYS A 95 -20.09 3.19 14.91
N THR A 96 -18.79 3.42 14.80
CA THR A 96 -18.22 4.72 14.44
C THR A 96 -18.03 4.77 12.92
N PRO A 97 -18.88 5.50 12.17
CA PRO A 97 -18.81 5.49 10.70
C PRO A 97 -17.55 6.18 10.18
N LYS A 98 -17.04 7.16 10.94
CA LYS A 98 -15.95 8.03 10.54
C LYS A 98 -15.06 8.40 11.72
N THR A 99 -13.75 8.36 11.53
CA THR A 99 -12.74 8.83 12.49
C THR A 99 -11.74 9.72 11.77
N THR A 100 -11.39 10.86 12.36
CA THR A 100 -10.40 11.78 11.80
C THR A 100 -9.24 11.94 12.78
N VAL A 101 -8.02 11.84 12.28
CA VAL A 101 -6.78 12.01 13.06
C VAL A 101 -5.77 12.87 12.31
N SER A 102 -4.76 13.39 13.00
CA SER A 102 -3.66 14.12 12.37
C SER A 102 -2.59 13.17 11.85
N MET A 103 -1.88 13.55 10.80
CA MET A 103 -0.65 12.90 10.37
C MET A 103 0.34 13.96 9.89
N LEU A 104 1.62 13.76 10.17
CA LEU A 104 2.68 14.54 9.55
C LEU A 104 3.11 13.84 8.26
N ALA A 105 2.77 14.42 7.12
CA ALA A 105 3.23 13.96 5.83
C ALA A 105 4.72 14.30 5.68
N ILE A 106 5.57 13.27 5.69
CA ILE A 106 7.02 13.43 5.57
C ILE A 106 7.40 13.66 4.11
N SER A 107 8.11 14.77 3.90
CA SER A 107 8.81 15.15 2.69
C SER A 107 9.99 16.06 3.09
N PRO A 108 10.83 16.54 2.16
CA PRO A 108 11.79 17.61 2.46
C PRO A 108 11.16 18.81 3.18
N GLN A 109 9.86 19.08 2.98
CA GLN A 109 9.11 20.04 3.78
C GLN A 109 7.94 19.33 4.46
N PRO A 110 8.09 18.85 5.72
CA PRO A 110 7.02 18.15 6.43
C PRO A 110 5.78 19.04 6.58
N ARG A 111 4.60 18.45 6.43
CA ARG A 111 3.32 19.17 6.54
C ARG A 111 2.30 18.37 7.34
N LEU A 112 1.57 19.05 8.21
CA LEU A 112 0.43 18.46 8.91
C LEU A 112 -0.74 18.31 7.95
N VAL A 113 -1.33 17.12 7.94
CA VAL A 113 -2.54 16.75 7.19
C VAL A 113 -3.51 16.04 8.12
N LYS A 114 -4.75 15.88 7.69
CA LYS A 114 -5.74 15.03 8.36
C LYS A 114 -5.90 13.72 7.60
N LEU A 115 -6.05 12.62 8.33
CA LEU A 115 -6.48 11.34 7.80
C LEU A 115 -7.93 11.14 8.20
N GLU A 116 -8.79 10.84 7.23
CA GLU A 116 -10.17 10.44 7.48
C GLU A 116 -10.35 8.96 7.18
N PHE A 117 -10.67 8.19 8.22
CA PHE A 117 -10.98 6.78 8.15
C PHE A 117 -12.49 6.61 8.04
N THR A 118 -12.96 6.05 6.93
CA THR A 118 -14.38 5.78 6.68
C THR A 118 -14.59 4.28 6.53
N ARG A 119 -15.51 3.71 7.29
CA ARG A 119 -15.97 2.34 7.08
C ARG A 119 -16.92 2.31 5.88
N THR A 120 -16.61 1.51 4.86
CA THR A 120 -17.37 1.50 3.60
C THR A 120 -18.21 0.25 3.40
N ALA A 121 -17.68 -0.92 3.73
CA ALA A 121 -18.37 -2.19 3.49
C ALA A 121 -17.84 -3.32 4.39
N GLU A 122 -18.55 -4.44 4.36
CA GLU A 122 -17.98 -5.75 4.73
C GLU A 122 -17.82 -6.58 3.45
N GLU A 123 -16.59 -7.03 3.20
CA GLU A 123 -16.25 -7.78 2.00
C GLU A 123 -15.88 -9.23 2.33
N PRO A 124 -16.38 -10.20 1.56
CA PRO A 124 -16.07 -11.61 1.78
C PRO A 124 -14.63 -11.93 1.36
N PHE A 125 -13.99 -12.78 2.14
CA PHE A 125 -12.74 -13.44 1.80
C PHE A 125 -12.73 -14.84 2.40
N SER A 126 -11.84 -15.71 1.92
CA SER A 126 -11.67 -17.04 2.48
C SER A 126 -10.26 -17.20 3.04
N THR A 127 -10.13 -17.91 4.15
CA THR A 127 -8.84 -18.35 4.71
C THR A 127 -8.98 -19.79 5.19
N ALA A 128 -8.00 -20.64 4.84
CA ALA A 128 -8.05 -22.08 5.09
C ALA A 128 -9.37 -22.75 4.64
N GLY A 129 -9.94 -22.30 3.52
CA GLY A 129 -11.19 -22.82 2.97
C GLY A 129 -12.46 -22.36 3.69
N HIS A 130 -12.36 -21.54 4.74
CA HIS A 130 -13.51 -20.99 5.43
C HIS A 130 -13.79 -19.54 5.04
N GLU A 131 -15.05 -19.25 4.71
CA GLU A 131 -15.50 -17.89 4.42
C GLU A 131 -15.49 -17.02 5.69
N ARG A 132 -15.10 -15.76 5.49
CA ARG A 132 -15.01 -14.71 6.49
C ARG A 132 -15.40 -13.38 5.83
N LYS A 133 -15.63 -12.36 6.65
CA LYS A 133 -15.86 -10.99 6.18
C LYS A 133 -14.82 -10.06 6.79
N ALA A 134 -14.25 -9.21 5.96
CA ALA A 134 -13.37 -8.15 6.39
C ALA A 134 -14.07 -6.81 6.27
N MET A 135 -13.87 -5.98 7.28
CA MET A 135 -14.31 -4.60 7.31
C MET A 135 -13.41 -3.78 6.38
N HIS A 136 -14.00 -3.19 5.35
CA HIS A 136 -13.31 -2.30 4.42
C HIS A 136 -13.30 -0.87 4.95
N TYR A 137 -12.11 -0.32 5.08
CA TYR A 137 -11.88 1.07 5.41
C TYR A 137 -11.25 1.80 4.23
N VAL A 138 -11.78 2.98 3.94
CA VAL A 138 -11.14 3.96 3.05
C VAL A 138 -10.49 5.02 3.92
N VAL A 139 -9.21 5.27 3.67
CA VAL A 139 -8.39 6.28 4.34
C VAL A 139 -8.06 7.38 3.35
N LYS A 140 -8.59 8.58 3.61
CA LYS A 140 -8.38 9.76 2.77
C LYS A 140 -7.40 10.71 3.42
N VAL A 141 -6.47 11.24 2.64
CA VAL A 141 -5.58 12.33 3.07
C VAL A 141 -6.24 13.66 2.75
N GLN A 142 -6.56 14.43 3.78
CA GLN A 142 -7.09 15.78 3.67
C GLN A 142 -5.97 16.78 3.93
N VAL A 143 -5.63 17.56 2.92
CA VAL A 143 -4.66 18.65 3.04
C VAL A 143 -5.44 19.92 3.42
N PRO A 144 -5.19 20.51 4.60
CA PRO A 144 -5.93 21.70 5.03
C PRO A 144 -5.58 22.95 4.18
N GLY A 145 -6.53 23.87 4.08
CA GLY A 145 -6.35 25.19 3.47
C GLY A 145 -6.35 25.23 1.93
N VAL A 146 -5.97 26.40 1.38
CA VAL A 146 -5.96 26.68 -0.07
C VAL A 146 -5.06 25.71 -0.85
N ALA A 147 -3.99 25.23 -0.22
CA ALA A 147 -3.09 24.24 -0.82
C ALA A 147 -3.82 22.91 -1.15
N GLY A 148 -4.76 22.47 -0.30
CA GLY A 148 -5.58 21.29 -0.57
C GLY A 148 -6.54 21.50 -1.74
N ALA A 149 -7.22 22.66 -1.77
CA ALA A 149 -8.11 23.00 -2.88
C ALA A 149 -7.38 23.01 -4.24
N VAL A 150 -6.18 23.60 -4.30
CA VAL A 150 -5.35 23.63 -5.51
C VAL A 150 -4.83 22.23 -5.87
N ALA A 151 -4.41 21.43 -4.89
CA ALA A 151 -3.93 20.07 -5.14
C ALA A 151 -5.05 19.17 -5.73
N SER A 152 -6.28 19.28 -5.23
CA SER A 152 -7.43 18.55 -5.78
C SER A 152 -7.77 18.97 -7.20
N LEU A 153 -7.76 20.28 -7.49
CA LEU A 153 -8.00 20.80 -8.83
C LEU A 153 -6.96 20.33 -9.86
N LEU A 154 -5.70 20.16 -9.44
CA LEU A 154 -4.61 19.72 -10.31
C LEU A 154 -4.39 18.20 -10.33
N GLY A 155 -5.29 17.41 -9.72
CA GLY A 155 -5.15 15.95 -9.64
C GLY A 155 -3.94 15.48 -8.81
N LYS A 156 -3.40 16.34 -7.95
CA LYS A 156 -2.25 16.07 -7.06
C LYS A 156 -2.65 15.57 -5.68
N THR A 157 -3.92 15.23 -5.48
CA THR A 157 -4.38 14.60 -4.24
C THR A 157 -3.85 13.17 -4.20
N PRO A 158 -3.27 12.70 -3.08
CA PRO A 158 -2.88 11.30 -2.94
C PRO A 158 -4.07 10.38 -3.22
N PRO A 159 -3.86 9.21 -3.85
CA PRO A 159 -4.92 8.24 -4.01
C PRO A 159 -5.44 7.79 -2.64
N ASP A 160 -6.72 7.50 -2.57
CA ASP A 160 -7.33 6.89 -1.39
C ASP A 160 -6.62 5.58 -1.05
N SER A 161 -6.40 5.33 0.24
CA SER A 161 -5.87 4.06 0.72
C SER A 161 -7.01 3.16 1.18
N HIS A 162 -6.97 1.89 0.80
CA HIS A 162 -7.97 0.90 1.16
C HIS A 162 -7.35 -0.11 2.12
N ILE A 163 -8.01 -0.39 3.24
CA ILE A 163 -7.50 -1.31 4.26
C ILE A 163 -8.62 -2.22 4.73
N TRP A 164 -8.36 -3.53 4.78
CA TRP A 164 -9.31 -4.53 5.20
C TRP A 164 -8.87 -5.14 6.53
N ILE A 165 -9.79 -5.12 7.50
CA ILE A 165 -9.59 -5.64 8.84
C ILE A 165 -10.63 -6.74 9.11
N LEU A 166 -10.17 -7.94 9.41
CA LEU A 166 -11.05 -8.95 10.02
C LEU A 166 -11.36 -8.51 11.45
N GLY A 167 -12.64 -8.27 11.75
CA GLY A 167 -13.10 -7.91 13.09
C GLY A 167 -13.14 -9.11 14.06
N GLY A 168 -13.69 -8.88 15.25
CA GLY A 168 -13.76 -9.87 16.33
C GLY A 168 -13.02 -9.40 17.59
N GLU A 169 -12.86 -10.27 18.58
CA GLU A 169 -12.14 -9.95 19.83
C GLU A 169 -10.67 -9.59 19.59
N ALA A 170 -10.06 -10.17 18.57
CA ALA A 170 -8.70 -9.88 18.14
C ALA A 170 -8.67 -9.45 16.66
N PRO A 171 -8.87 -8.15 16.35
CA PRO A 171 -8.91 -7.68 14.97
C PRO A 171 -7.59 -7.87 14.21
N VAL A 172 -7.67 -8.37 12.99
CA VAL A 172 -6.52 -8.78 12.17
C VAL A 172 -6.47 -8.03 10.85
N PHE A 173 -5.27 -7.59 10.46
CA PHE A 173 -5.02 -7.03 9.14
C PHE A 173 -5.06 -8.13 8.08
N VAL A 174 -5.82 -7.95 7.00
CA VAL A 174 -5.90 -8.96 5.93
C VAL A 174 -5.48 -8.44 4.56
N ARG A 175 -5.61 -7.13 4.28
CA ARG A 175 -5.16 -6.51 3.02
C ARG A 175 -5.02 -5.00 3.17
N SER A 176 -4.14 -4.40 2.39
CA SER A 176 -4.18 -2.97 2.07
C SER A 176 -3.81 -2.70 0.63
N GLU A 177 -4.39 -1.65 0.07
CA GLU A 177 -3.99 -1.01 -1.18
C GLU A 177 -3.69 0.45 -0.89
N SER A 178 -2.41 0.83 -0.92
CA SER A 178 -1.97 2.17 -0.51
C SER A 178 -0.63 2.53 -1.11
N ALA A 179 -0.37 3.83 -1.27
CA ALA A 179 0.99 4.32 -1.50
C ALA A 179 1.81 4.27 -0.21
N LEU A 180 3.08 3.87 -0.29
CA LEU A 180 3.98 3.80 0.88
C LEU A 180 4.80 5.09 1.11
N PHE A 181 4.77 6.00 0.14
CA PHE A 181 5.41 7.31 0.15
C PHE A 181 4.72 8.24 -0.85
N VAL A 182 4.91 9.55 -0.69
CA VAL A 182 4.27 10.57 -1.53
C VAL A 182 4.71 10.41 -2.99
N GLY A 183 3.74 10.30 -3.91
CA GLY A 183 4.00 10.17 -5.34
C GLY A 183 4.59 8.82 -5.77
N GLY A 184 4.55 7.80 -4.90
CA GLY A 184 4.86 6.42 -5.22
C GLY A 184 3.66 5.67 -5.82
N PRO A 185 3.86 4.45 -6.34
CA PRO A 185 2.76 3.62 -6.84
C PRO A 185 1.89 3.09 -5.68
N THR A 186 0.67 2.67 -6.01
CA THR A 186 -0.18 1.92 -5.09
C THR A 186 0.31 0.49 -4.97
N TRP A 187 0.59 0.06 -3.74
CA TRP A 187 1.00 -1.30 -3.42
C TRP A 187 -0.16 -2.07 -2.84
N ARG A 188 -0.33 -3.32 -3.27
CA ARG A 188 -1.14 -4.30 -2.56
C ARG A 188 -0.27 -5.08 -1.58
N ILE A 189 -0.67 -5.09 -0.31
CA ILE A 189 -0.01 -5.82 0.77
C ILE A 189 -1.05 -6.73 1.41
N GLU A 190 -0.77 -8.03 1.46
CA GLU A 190 -1.65 -9.04 2.05
C GLU A 190 -0.83 -10.24 2.55
N PRO A 191 -1.29 -10.97 3.58
CA PRO A 191 -0.75 -12.29 3.90
C PRO A 191 -0.96 -13.28 2.74
N VAL A 192 -0.26 -14.41 2.76
CA VAL A 192 -0.32 -15.40 1.66
C VAL A 192 -1.66 -16.17 1.63
N SER A 193 -2.39 -16.25 2.75
CA SER A 193 -3.54 -17.15 2.91
C SER A 193 -4.93 -16.58 2.60
N PRO A 194 -5.22 -15.26 2.67
CA PRO A 194 -6.51 -14.74 2.25
C PRO A 194 -6.71 -14.86 0.74
N VAL A 195 -7.87 -15.39 0.33
CA VAL A 195 -8.30 -15.45 -1.07
C VAL A 195 -9.54 -14.58 -1.24
N TRP A 196 -9.53 -13.71 -2.24
CA TRP A 196 -10.61 -12.77 -2.53
C TRP A 196 -11.36 -13.16 -3.81
N PRO A 197 -12.71 -13.07 -3.86
CA PRO A 197 -13.49 -13.44 -5.05
C PRO A 197 -13.09 -12.70 -6.34
N SER A 198 -12.67 -11.44 -6.22
CA SER A 198 -12.22 -10.59 -7.34
C SER A 198 -10.85 -10.99 -7.91
N ASP A 199 -9.99 -11.62 -7.11
CA ASP A 199 -8.69 -12.13 -7.58
C ASP A 199 -8.83 -13.46 -8.35
N SER A 200 -9.86 -14.26 -8.04
CA SER A 200 -10.20 -15.50 -8.77
C SER A 200 -10.66 -15.26 -10.20
N THR A 201 -11.30 -14.12 -10.48
CA THR A 201 -11.70 -13.76 -11.86
C THR A 201 -10.49 -13.33 -12.71
N LEU A 202 -9.50 -12.67 -12.11
CA LEU A 202 -8.25 -12.29 -12.79
C LEU A 202 -7.36 -13.51 -13.10
N SER A 203 -7.28 -14.49 -12.19
CA SER A 203 -6.54 -15.74 -12.43
C SER A 203 -7.22 -16.62 -13.48
N ALA A 204 -8.55 -16.73 -13.48
CA ALA A 204 -9.31 -17.43 -14.51
C ALA A 204 -9.13 -16.79 -15.91
N THR A 205 -9.13 -15.45 -15.99
CA THR A 205 -8.93 -14.71 -17.24
C THR A 205 -7.50 -14.81 -17.78
N ARG A 206 -6.50 -14.87 -16.88
CA ARG A 206 -5.09 -15.05 -17.26
C ARG A 206 -4.83 -16.49 -17.72
N ASN A 207 -5.46 -17.48 -17.10
CA ASN A 207 -5.40 -18.87 -17.54
C ASN A 207 -6.11 -19.05 -18.90
N SER A 208 -7.28 -18.46 -19.12
CA SER A 208 -7.98 -18.57 -20.41
C SER A 208 -7.19 -17.95 -21.58
N LYS A 209 -6.57 -16.78 -21.38
CA LYS A 209 -5.69 -16.16 -22.37
C LYS A 209 -4.44 -17.00 -22.66
N ASN A 210 -3.87 -17.64 -21.64
CA ASN A 210 -2.70 -18.51 -21.83
C ASN A 210 -3.07 -19.81 -22.56
N SER A 211 -4.22 -20.41 -22.22
CA SER A 211 -4.78 -21.58 -22.91
C SER A 211 -5.12 -21.30 -24.38
N GLN A 212 -5.68 -20.12 -24.68
CA GLN A 212 -5.94 -19.69 -26.06
C GLN A 212 -4.63 -19.48 -26.87
N ARG A 213 -3.59 -18.93 -26.24
CA ARG A 213 -2.29 -18.71 -26.90
C ARG A 213 -1.57 -20.03 -27.21
N VAL A 214 -1.64 -21.00 -26.31
CA VAL A 214 -1.10 -22.36 -26.55
C VAL A 214 -1.89 -23.08 -27.65
N ARG A 215 -3.22 -22.93 -27.71
CA ARG A 215 -4.06 -23.49 -28.79
C ARG A 215 -3.76 -22.89 -30.16
N ALA A 216 -3.46 -21.59 -30.22
CA ALA A 216 -3.10 -20.91 -31.47
C ALA A 216 -1.70 -21.31 -31.98
N GLN A 217 -0.77 -21.67 -31.08
CA GLN A 217 0.58 -22.13 -31.44
C GLN A 217 0.67 -23.63 -31.74
N GLY A 218 -0.39 -24.41 -31.44
CA GLY A 218 -0.41 -25.86 -31.59
C GLY A 218 -1.09 -26.43 -32.84
N ARG A 219 -1.50 -25.61 -33.83
CA ARG A 219 -1.99 -26.14 -35.13
C ARG A 219 -0.84 -26.17 -36.14
N PRO A 220 -0.19 -27.32 -36.39
CA PRO A 220 0.64 -27.44 -37.59
C PRO A 220 -0.27 -27.36 -38.82
N ALA A 221 0.15 -26.58 -39.81
CA ALA A 221 -0.49 -26.55 -41.13
C ALA A 221 -0.36 -27.94 -41.76
N SER A 222 -1.49 -28.58 -42.06
CA SER A 222 -1.54 -29.86 -42.78
C SER A 222 -1.05 -29.65 -44.21
N SER A 223 0.20 -30.01 -44.50
CA SER A 223 0.72 -30.09 -45.86
C SER A 223 0.13 -31.31 -46.57
N ALA A 224 -0.75 -31.08 -47.53
CA ALA A 224 -1.23 -32.11 -48.45
C ALA A 224 -0.06 -32.62 -49.32
N ARG A 225 0.21 -33.93 -49.25
CA ARG A 225 1.24 -34.60 -50.06
C ARG A 225 0.61 -35.08 -51.37
N ALA A 226 1.05 -34.54 -52.49
CA ALA A 226 0.64 -34.98 -53.83
C ALA A 226 1.21 -36.38 -54.18
N PRO A 227 0.49 -37.23 -54.95
CA PRO A 227 0.99 -38.55 -55.31
C PRO A 227 2.01 -38.49 -56.45
N LYS A 228 3.12 -39.21 -56.26
CA LYS A 228 4.26 -39.35 -57.18
C LYS A 228 3.92 -40.40 -58.24
N LYS A 229 3.95 -40.03 -59.53
CA LYS A 229 3.79 -40.97 -60.66
C LYS A 229 5.04 -41.84 -60.81
N GLU A 230 4.84 -43.13 -60.99
CA GLU A 230 5.85 -44.17 -61.26
C GLU A 230 6.12 -44.27 -62.77
N PRO A 231 7.36 -44.51 -63.24
CA PRO A 231 7.65 -44.64 -64.67
C PRO A 231 7.45 -46.08 -65.17
N ARG A 232 6.83 -46.19 -66.36
CA ARG A 232 6.65 -47.45 -67.10
C ARG A 232 7.99 -47.99 -67.61
N SER A 233 8.22 -49.28 -67.35
CA SER A 233 9.21 -50.12 -68.02
C SER A 233 8.93 -50.22 -69.52
N GLY A 234 9.98 -50.23 -70.34
CA GLY A 234 9.90 -50.45 -71.78
C GLY A 234 11.04 -51.35 -72.27
N LYS A 235 10.63 -52.49 -72.84
CA LYS A 235 11.32 -53.47 -73.70
C LYS A 235 12.54 -54.21 -73.15
#